data_AF-A0A6J6G774-F1
#
_entry.id   AF-A0A6J6G774-F1
#
_cell.length_a   1.000
_cell.length_b   1.000
_cell.length_c   1.000
_cell.angle_alpha   90.00
_cell.angle_beta   90.00
_cell.angle_gamma   90.00
#
_symmetry.space_group_name_H-M   'P 1'
#
loop_
_entity.id
_entity.type
_entity.pdbx_description
1 polymer ?
#
loop_
_entity_poly.entity_id
_entity_poly.type
_entity_poly.pdbx_seq_one_letter_code
_entity_poly.pdbx_strand_id
1 'polypeptide(L)'
;MVAHDVATMYELQAQYGSIIYDGTKNQIPAWVREGFVQLFAALAISDSNAQKKSYFDFFISSNIIEGFPKVLCTKTLQDFESKDRNWGGSCMSSQNFYGVELLAARHGGLDALFKFVSLYGVSDDWTSAFKSAFGISREDFYTEWYDYLKIPQGNRPALTPPAPPAHN
;
A
#
# COMPACT_ATOMS: atom_id res chain seq x y z
N MET A 1 -17.15 7.55 9.62
CA MET A 1 -16.08 7.91 8.67
C MET A 1 -14.80 8.16 9.43
N VAL A 2 -14.49 9.37 9.91
CA VAL A 2 -13.18 9.68 10.55
C VAL A 2 -12.76 8.71 11.66
N ALA A 3 -13.63 8.34 12.60
CA ALA A 3 -13.29 7.39 13.66
C ALA A 3 -13.01 5.95 13.17
N HIS A 4 -13.69 5.52 12.12
CA HIS A 4 -13.48 4.21 11.48
C HIS A 4 -12.16 4.19 10.70
N ASP A 5 -11.87 5.29 10.01
CA ASP A 5 -10.68 5.45 9.18
C ASP A 5 -9.42 5.55 10.07
N VAL A 6 -9.53 6.31 11.17
CA VAL A 6 -8.51 6.38 12.22
C VAL A 6 -8.34 5.03 12.93
N ALA A 7 -9.41 4.29 13.21
CA ALA A 7 -9.30 2.96 13.80
C ALA A 7 -8.60 1.96 12.85
N THR A 8 -8.86 2.03 11.55
CA THR A 8 -8.18 1.23 10.52
C THR A 8 -6.72 1.61 10.43
N MET A 9 -6.38 2.91 10.38
CA MET A 9 -4.99 3.38 10.42
C MET A 9 -4.29 2.94 11.71
N TYR A 10 -4.99 3.01 12.85
CA TYR A 10 -4.48 2.58 14.14
C TYR A 10 -4.31 1.07 14.20
N GLU A 11 -5.14 0.26 13.54
CA GLU A 11 -4.98 -1.19 13.43
C GLU A 11 -3.80 -1.56 12.52
N LEU A 12 -3.66 -0.87 11.38
CA LEU A 12 -2.50 -0.95 10.50
C LEU A 12 -1.20 -0.54 11.22
N GLN A 13 -1.26 0.43 12.13
CA GLN A 13 -0.15 0.83 12.99
C GLN A 13 -0.05 0.01 14.29
N ALA A 14 -1.09 -0.67 14.76
CA ALA A 14 -1.01 -1.58 15.92
C ALA A 14 -0.31 -2.87 15.52
N GLN A 15 -0.36 -3.25 14.23
CA GLN A 15 0.59 -4.20 13.65
C GLN A 15 2.07 -3.72 13.74
N TYR A 16 2.31 -2.43 14.00
CA TYR A 16 3.63 -1.81 14.19
C TYR A 16 4.03 -1.67 15.68
N GLY A 17 3.06 -1.45 16.60
CA GLY A 17 3.31 -1.14 18.00
C GLY A 17 2.80 -2.23 18.97
N SER A 18 3.73 -2.92 19.64
CA SER A 18 3.43 -3.96 20.62
C SER A 18 2.55 -3.48 21.79
N ILE A 19 1.33 -4.00 21.87
CA ILE A 19 0.67 -4.34 23.14
C ILE A 19 0.34 -5.82 23.02
N ILE A 20 1.32 -6.66 23.39
CA ILE A 20 1.34 -8.12 23.22
C ILE A 20 0.88 -8.54 21.81
N TYR A 21 1.75 -8.31 20.82
CA TYR A 21 1.70 -9.11 19.60
C TYR A 21 2.10 -10.55 20.00
N ASP A 22 1.10 -11.41 20.17
CA ASP A 22 1.26 -12.84 20.45
C ASP A 22 1.60 -13.66 19.20
N GLY A 23 1.62 -13.01 18.03
CA GLY A 23 1.80 -13.66 16.75
C GLY A 23 0.54 -14.41 16.29
N THR A 24 -0.65 -13.84 16.47
CA THR A 24 -1.89 -14.43 15.91
C THR A 24 -2.65 -13.50 14.96
N LYS A 25 -2.16 -12.29 14.67
CA LYS A 25 -2.73 -11.42 13.63
C LYS A 25 -1.83 -11.41 12.40
N ASN A 26 -2.43 -11.81 11.29
CA ASN A 26 -1.79 -11.96 9.99
C ASN A 26 -1.30 -10.59 9.51
N GLN A 27 -0.15 -10.53 8.83
CA GLN A 27 0.46 -9.25 8.42
C GLN A 27 0.18 -8.88 6.95
N ILE A 28 -0.43 -7.72 6.75
CA ILE A 28 -0.74 -7.17 5.42
C ILE A 28 0.58 -6.90 4.69
N PRO A 29 0.67 -7.08 3.36
CA PRO A 29 1.83 -6.66 2.58
C PRO A 29 2.35 -5.30 3.02
N ALA A 30 3.64 -5.24 3.33
CA ALA A 30 4.30 -4.06 3.87
C ALA A 30 4.04 -2.82 3.01
N TRP A 31 4.11 -2.95 1.69
CA TRP A 31 3.85 -1.84 0.76
C TRP A 31 2.41 -1.32 0.82
N VAL A 32 1.41 -2.19 1.01
CA VAL A 32 0.01 -1.77 1.13
C VAL A 32 -0.19 -1.02 2.42
N ARG A 33 0.33 -1.55 3.54
CA ARG A 33 0.20 -0.93 4.87
C ARG A 33 0.82 0.47 4.91
N GLU A 34 2.03 0.63 4.38
CA GLU A 34 2.70 1.93 4.31
C GLU A 34 2.02 2.89 3.34
N GLY A 35 1.65 2.41 2.13
CA GLY A 35 0.94 3.21 1.14
C GLY A 35 -0.42 3.69 1.65
N PHE A 36 -1.11 2.89 2.47
CA PHE A 36 -2.35 3.28 3.14
C PHE A 36 -2.13 4.45 4.09
N VAL A 37 -1.15 4.36 4.98
CA VAL A 37 -0.83 5.45 5.91
C VAL A 37 -0.45 6.72 5.16
N GLN A 38 0.35 6.59 4.10
CA GLN A 38 0.75 7.71 3.25
C GLN A 38 -0.46 8.35 2.56
N LEU A 39 -1.39 7.56 2.01
CA LEU A 39 -2.61 8.05 1.37
C LEU A 39 -3.57 8.74 2.34
N PHE A 40 -3.70 8.27 3.57
CA PHE A 40 -4.55 8.95 4.54
C PHE A 40 -3.90 10.22 5.10
N ALA A 41 -2.60 10.20 5.38
CA ALA A 41 -1.85 11.40 5.75
C ALA A 41 -1.97 12.47 4.66
N ALA A 42 -1.86 12.04 3.40
CA ALA A 42 -2.09 12.84 2.21
C ALA A 42 -3.45 13.53 2.16
N LEU A 43 -4.52 12.76 2.33
CA LEU A 43 -5.90 13.27 2.34
C LEU A 43 -6.12 14.24 3.51
N ALA A 44 -5.67 13.89 4.72
CA ALA A 44 -5.81 14.72 5.91
C ALA A 44 -5.08 16.07 5.77
N ILE A 45 -3.88 16.05 5.17
CA ILE A 45 -3.13 17.28 4.91
C ILE A 45 -3.82 18.12 3.83
N SER A 46 -4.28 17.51 2.75
CA SER A 46 -5.00 18.22 1.69
C SER A 46 -6.25 18.92 2.22
N ASP A 47 -6.98 18.28 3.13
CA ASP A 47 -8.21 18.81 3.74
C ASP A 47 -7.92 19.93 4.76
N SER A 48 -6.86 19.77 5.57
CA SER A 48 -6.47 20.77 6.58
C SER A 48 -5.71 21.98 6.03
N ASN A 49 -5.25 21.93 4.77
CA ASN A 49 -4.44 23.00 4.20
C ASN A 49 -5.28 24.21 3.74
N ALA A 50 -5.14 25.33 4.45
CA ALA A 50 -5.79 26.60 4.12
C ALA A 50 -5.48 27.14 2.72
N GLN A 51 -4.36 26.72 2.11
CA GLN A 51 -3.94 27.14 0.76
C GLN A 51 -4.65 26.36 -0.36
N LYS A 52 -5.46 25.32 -0.05
CA LYS A 52 -6.12 24.43 -1.02
C LYS A 52 -5.18 23.85 -2.09
N LYS A 53 -3.90 23.67 -1.75
CA LYS A 53 -2.93 23.01 -2.62
C LYS A 53 -3.41 21.59 -2.91
N SER A 54 -3.20 21.12 -4.14
CA SER A 54 -3.51 19.73 -4.46
C SER A 54 -2.63 18.81 -3.62
N TYR A 55 -3.09 17.57 -3.44
CA TYR A 55 -2.31 16.51 -2.82
C TYR A 55 -0.86 16.45 -3.38
N PHE A 56 -0.74 16.50 -4.70
CA PHE A 56 0.54 16.46 -5.42
C PHE A 56 1.45 17.64 -5.07
N ASP A 57 0.90 18.85 -5.03
CA ASP A 57 1.64 20.08 -4.69
C ASP A 57 2.20 20.00 -3.25
N PHE A 58 1.42 19.45 -2.33
CA PHE A 58 1.86 19.33 -0.94
C PHE A 58 3.02 18.34 -0.80
N PHE A 59 2.91 17.14 -1.39
CA PHE A 59 3.90 16.08 -1.21
C PHE A 59 5.25 16.42 -1.82
N ILE A 60 5.26 17.02 -3.01
CA ILE A 60 6.48 17.50 -3.65
C ILE A 60 7.09 18.65 -2.85
N SER A 61 6.28 19.63 -2.43
CA SER A 61 6.80 20.79 -1.68
C SER A 61 7.32 20.44 -0.28
N SER A 62 6.85 19.33 0.29
CA SER A 62 7.22 18.87 1.64
C SER A 62 8.31 17.80 1.64
N ASN A 63 8.77 17.39 0.45
CA ASN A 63 9.82 16.38 0.25
C ASN A 63 9.53 15.03 0.95
N ILE A 64 8.25 14.68 1.13
CA ILE A 64 7.80 13.45 1.80
C ILE A 64 7.95 12.24 0.86
N ILE A 65 7.75 12.47 -0.44
CA ILE A 65 8.04 11.52 -1.52
C ILE A 65 8.77 12.26 -2.64
N GLU A 66 9.56 11.56 -3.45
CA GLU A 66 10.34 12.15 -4.55
C GLU A 66 9.48 12.54 -5.77
N GLY A 67 8.21 12.14 -5.78
CA GLY A 67 7.27 12.36 -6.87
C GLY A 67 6.87 11.04 -7.54
N PHE A 68 6.18 11.12 -8.69
CA PHE A 68 5.73 9.94 -9.41
C PHE A 68 6.92 9.08 -9.89
N PRO A 69 7.03 7.80 -9.49
CA PRO A 69 8.11 6.93 -9.94
C PRO A 69 7.98 6.69 -11.45
N LYS A 70 9.08 6.87 -12.19
CA LYS A 70 9.15 6.60 -13.65
C LYS A 70 10.02 5.39 -13.99
N VAL A 71 10.65 4.82 -12.98
CA VAL A 71 11.54 3.66 -13.07
C VAL A 71 11.31 2.78 -11.84
N LEU A 72 11.69 1.51 -11.96
CA LEU A 72 11.71 0.62 -10.80
C LEU A 72 12.86 1.03 -9.87
N CYS A 73 12.61 1.00 -8.55
CA CYS A 73 13.67 1.08 -7.56
C CYS A 73 14.45 -0.25 -7.55
N THR A 74 15.57 -0.29 -6.83
CA THR A 74 16.37 -1.52 -6.65
C THR A 74 15.54 -2.68 -6.10
N LYS A 75 14.53 -2.38 -5.27
CA LYS A 75 13.49 -3.30 -4.81
C LYS A 75 12.13 -2.83 -5.32
N THR A 76 11.21 -3.75 -5.53
CA THR A 76 9.87 -3.53 -6.10
C THR A 76 8.80 -3.83 -5.06
N LEU A 77 7.53 -3.50 -5.35
CA LEU A 77 6.41 -3.84 -4.47
C LEU A 77 6.35 -5.33 -4.09
N GLN A 78 6.77 -6.24 -4.98
CA GLN A 78 6.81 -7.69 -4.70
C GLN A 78 7.78 -8.04 -3.58
N ASP A 79 8.92 -7.33 -3.48
CA ASP A 79 9.91 -7.53 -2.41
C ASP A 79 9.37 -7.11 -1.02
N PHE A 80 8.28 -6.34 -1.00
CA PHE A 80 7.62 -5.80 0.18
C PHE A 80 6.26 -6.43 0.47
N GLU A 81 6.04 -7.65 -0.02
CA GLU A 81 4.89 -8.46 0.40
C GLU A 81 5.11 -9.10 1.76
N SER A 82 6.37 -9.31 2.16
CA SER A 82 6.74 -9.95 3.41
C SER A 82 6.93 -8.96 4.57
N LYS A 83 7.17 -9.50 5.77
CA LYS A 83 7.44 -8.75 7.02
C LYS A 83 8.75 -7.94 7.04
N ASP A 84 9.48 -7.86 5.93
CA ASP A 84 10.76 -7.15 5.89
C ASP A 84 10.55 -5.66 6.21
N ARG A 85 11.13 -5.25 7.34
CA ARG A 85 11.12 -3.86 7.81
C ARG A 85 12.19 -3.00 7.13
N ASN A 86 12.90 -3.53 6.14
CA ASN A 86 13.87 -2.76 5.38
C ASN A 86 13.16 -1.95 4.29
N TRP A 87 12.43 -0.92 4.71
CA TRP A 87 11.47 -0.08 3.97
C TRP A 87 11.99 0.60 2.69
N GLY A 88 13.25 0.40 2.33
CA GLY A 88 13.90 1.06 1.21
C GLY A 88 14.10 2.55 1.47
N GLY A 89 14.56 3.24 0.42
CA GLY A 89 14.70 4.71 0.42
C GLY A 89 13.44 5.42 -0.06
N SER A 90 13.58 6.72 -0.27
CA SER A 90 12.57 7.63 -0.86
C SER A 90 11.87 7.09 -2.13
N CYS A 91 12.62 6.41 -3.00
CA CYS A 91 12.05 5.75 -4.18
C CYS A 91 10.98 4.72 -3.81
N MET A 92 11.24 3.89 -2.78
CA MET A 92 10.30 2.85 -2.34
C MET A 92 9.07 3.45 -1.67
N SER A 93 9.26 4.48 -0.83
CA SER A 93 8.15 5.24 -0.26
C SER A 93 7.21 5.79 -1.34
N SER A 94 7.78 6.26 -2.46
CA SER A 94 6.99 6.73 -3.59
C SER A 94 6.21 5.59 -4.25
N GLN A 95 6.84 4.43 -4.48
CA GLN A 95 6.15 3.27 -5.05
C GLN A 95 5.02 2.74 -4.15
N ASN A 96 5.22 2.68 -2.83
CA ASN A 96 4.17 2.27 -1.88
C ASN A 96 2.94 3.17 -2.01
N PHE A 97 3.17 4.48 -1.96
CA PHE A 97 2.10 5.48 -2.07
C PHE A 97 1.36 5.33 -3.41
N TYR A 98 2.07 5.40 -4.54
CA TYR A 98 1.41 5.38 -5.86
C TYR A 98 0.82 4.02 -6.22
N GLY A 99 1.33 2.92 -5.66
CA GLY A 99 0.70 1.60 -5.80
C GLY A 99 -0.66 1.55 -5.11
N VAL A 100 -0.77 2.10 -3.90
CA VAL A 100 -2.05 2.17 -3.17
C VAL A 100 -2.99 3.23 -3.77
N GLU A 101 -2.45 4.35 -4.25
CA GLU A 101 -3.21 5.36 -5.00
C GLU A 101 -3.83 4.76 -6.25
N LEU A 102 -3.11 3.93 -7.00
CA LEU A 102 -3.64 3.21 -8.16
C LEU A 102 -4.80 2.27 -7.78
N LEU A 103 -4.67 1.53 -6.67
CA LEU A 103 -5.77 0.70 -6.15
C LEU A 103 -6.99 1.55 -5.81
N ALA A 104 -6.82 2.64 -5.07
CA ALA A 104 -7.92 3.53 -4.73
C ALA A 104 -8.56 4.14 -5.99
N ALA A 105 -7.76 4.57 -6.96
CA ALA A 105 -8.22 5.25 -8.16
C ALA A 105 -8.99 4.35 -9.12
N ARG A 106 -8.64 3.06 -9.21
CA ARG A 106 -9.16 2.14 -10.25
C ARG A 106 -9.87 0.90 -9.73
N HIS A 107 -9.65 0.53 -8.48
CA HIS A 107 -10.07 -0.76 -7.92
C HIS A 107 -10.91 -0.58 -6.65
N GLY A 108 -12.01 0.16 -6.78
CA GLY A 108 -13.06 0.22 -5.74
C GLY A 108 -12.86 1.28 -4.64
N GLY A 109 -11.93 2.22 -4.78
CA GLY A 109 -11.85 3.38 -3.90
C GLY A 109 -11.31 3.08 -2.50
N LEU A 110 -11.53 4.04 -1.60
CA LEU A 110 -11.21 3.88 -0.17
C LEU A 110 -12.02 2.75 0.47
N ASP A 111 -13.24 2.48 -0.01
CA ASP A 111 -14.08 1.39 0.49
C ASP A 111 -13.44 0.01 0.27
N ALA A 112 -12.85 -0.23 -0.92
CA ALA A 112 -12.11 -1.46 -1.18
C ALA A 112 -10.85 -1.58 -0.31
N LEU A 113 -10.16 -0.47 -0.07
CA LEU A 113 -9.02 -0.41 0.85
C LEU A 113 -9.43 -0.82 2.28
N PHE A 114 -10.52 -0.29 2.82
CA PHE A 114 -11.04 -0.70 4.14
C PHE A 114 -11.52 -2.15 4.17
N LYS A 115 -12.17 -2.59 3.10
CA LYS A 115 -12.62 -3.97 2.94
C LYS A 115 -11.43 -4.93 2.97
N PHE A 116 -10.31 -4.59 2.34
CA PHE A 116 -9.11 -5.41 2.35
C PHE A 116 -8.57 -5.63 3.77
N VAL A 117 -8.43 -4.54 4.55
CA VAL A 117 -7.96 -4.63 5.95
C VAL A 117 -8.90 -5.48 6.79
N SER A 118 -10.22 -5.31 6.60
CA SER A 118 -11.24 -6.07 7.33
C SER A 118 -11.23 -7.56 6.99
N LEU A 119 -11.06 -7.92 5.70
CA LEU A 119 -11.04 -9.31 5.25
C LEU A 119 -9.77 -10.04 5.70
N TYR A 120 -8.63 -9.35 5.66
CA TYR A 120 -7.36 -9.97 6.03
C TYR A 120 -7.24 -10.23 7.53
N GLY A 121 -7.97 -9.47 8.37
CA GLY A 121 -8.13 -9.80 9.78
C GLY A 121 -8.86 -11.13 10.05
N VAL A 122 -9.47 -11.75 9.04
CA VAL A 122 -10.21 -13.02 9.14
C VAL A 122 -9.40 -14.22 8.62
N SER A 123 -8.45 -14.01 7.71
CA SER A 123 -7.65 -15.06 7.06
C SER A 123 -6.27 -14.56 6.64
N ASP A 124 -5.25 -15.42 6.75
CA ASP A 124 -3.88 -15.14 6.32
C ASP A 124 -3.68 -15.18 4.80
N ASP A 125 -4.70 -15.56 4.03
CA ASP A 125 -4.64 -15.53 2.58
C ASP A 125 -4.89 -14.10 2.06
N TRP A 126 -3.83 -13.30 2.11
CA TRP A 126 -3.89 -11.92 1.64
C TRP A 126 -4.21 -11.83 0.15
N THR A 127 -3.84 -12.83 -0.66
CA THR A 127 -4.10 -12.79 -2.11
C THR A 127 -5.58 -12.97 -2.42
N SER A 128 -6.27 -13.86 -1.72
CA SER A 128 -7.72 -14.01 -1.81
C SER A 128 -8.45 -12.79 -1.24
N ALA A 129 -7.99 -12.26 -0.10
CA ALA A 129 -8.54 -11.03 0.47
C ALA A 129 -8.37 -9.84 -0.48
N PHE A 130 -7.20 -9.71 -1.12
CA PHE A 130 -6.88 -8.68 -2.10
C PHE A 130 -7.81 -8.76 -3.30
N LYS A 131 -7.97 -9.94 -3.90
CA LYS A 131 -8.88 -10.15 -5.02
C LYS A 131 -10.33 -9.86 -4.65
N SER A 132 -10.77 -10.29 -3.47
CA SER A 132 -12.13 -10.05 -2.97
C SER A 132 -12.40 -8.56 -2.70
N ALA A 133 -11.40 -7.83 -2.21
CA ALA A 133 -11.51 -6.43 -1.89
C ALA A 133 -11.47 -5.54 -3.14
N PHE A 134 -10.46 -5.72 -3.98
CA PHE A 134 -10.13 -4.84 -5.10
C PHE A 134 -10.72 -5.30 -6.44
N GLY A 135 -11.16 -6.56 -6.54
CA GLY A 135 -11.69 -7.12 -7.80
C GLY A 135 -10.61 -7.46 -8.84
N ILE A 136 -9.34 -7.31 -8.49
CA ILE A 136 -8.17 -7.63 -9.32
C ILE A 136 -7.25 -8.62 -8.59
N SER A 137 -6.64 -9.56 -9.32
CA SER A 137 -5.65 -10.47 -8.72
C SER A 137 -4.35 -9.74 -8.39
N ARG A 138 -3.53 -10.32 -7.51
CA ARG A 138 -2.18 -9.81 -7.21
C ARG A 138 -1.34 -9.69 -8.50
N GLU A 139 -1.36 -10.74 -9.31
CA GLU A 139 -0.55 -10.86 -10.54
C GLU A 139 -0.97 -9.84 -11.60
N ASP A 140 -2.28 -9.67 -11.78
CA ASP A 140 -2.83 -8.68 -12.73
C ASP A 140 -2.54 -7.26 -12.23
N PHE A 141 -2.62 -7.02 -10.91
CA PHE A 141 -2.27 -5.73 -10.34
C PHE A 141 -0.80 -5.38 -10.59
N TYR A 142 0.15 -6.30 -10.44
CA TYR A 142 1.55 -6.01 -10.76
C TYR A 142 1.77 -5.72 -12.24
N THR A 143 1.04 -6.41 -13.12
CA THR A 143 1.08 -6.10 -14.56
C THR A 143 0.60 -4.68 -14.82
N GLU A 144 -0.54 -4.29 -14.24
CA GLU A 144 -1.08 -2.94 -14.36
C GLU A 144 -0.16 -1.89 -13.73
N TRP A 145 0.45 -2.19 -12.58
CA TRP A 145 1.42 -1.31 -11.93
C TRP A 145 2.59 -1.01 -12.87
N TYR A 146 3.15 -2.04 -13.51
CA TYR A 146 4.24 -1.84 -14.47
C TYR A 146 3.80 -1.09 -15.73
N ASP A 147 2.56 -1.27 -16.19
CA ASP A 147 1.98 -0.47 -17.27
C ASP A 147 1.82 1.00 -16.86
N TYR A 148 1.36 1.25 -15.63
CA TYR A 148 1.18 2.59 -15.08
C TYR A 148 2.51 3.34 -14.96
N LEU A 149 3.56 2.63 -14.55
CA LEU A 149 4.95 3.13 -14.53
C LEU A 149 5.59 3.23 -15.92
N LYS A 150 4.93 2.73 -16.98
CA LYS A 150 5.45 2.65 -18.36
C LYS A 150 6.74 1.83 -18.48
N ILE A 151 6.86 0.76 -17.68
CA ILE A 151 7.99 -0.18 -17.77
C ILE A 151 7.80 -1.11 -18.98
N PRO A 152 8.76 -1.16 -19.92
CA PRO A 152 8.70 -2.08 -21.07
C PRO A 152 8.57 -3.53 -20.62
N GLN A 153 7.79 -4.35 -21.32
CA GLN A 153 7.54 -5.75 -20.94
C GLN A 153 8.83 -6.56 -20.70
N GLY A 154 9.86 -6.40 -21.55
CA GLY A 154 11.14 -7.09 -21.38
C GLY A 154 11.97 -6.66 -20.16
N ASN A 155 11.60 -5.56 -19.51
CA ASN A 155 12.27 -5.02 -18.33
C ASN A 155 11.44 -5.23 -17.04
N ARG A 156 10.29 -5.90 -17.13
CA ARG A 156 9.45 -6.18 -15.96
C ARG A 156 10.07 -7.32 -15.14
N PRO A 157 10.13 -7.20 -13.81
CA PRO A 157 10.48 -8.30 -12.95
C PRO A 157 9.54 -9.47 -13.18
N ALA A 158 10.07 -10.69 -13.14
CA ALA A 158 9.23 -11.87 -13.10
C ALA A 158 8.34 -11.83 -11.85
N LEU A 159 7.11 -12.34 -11.97
CA LEU A 159 6.24 -12.51 -10.82
C LEU A 159 6.83 -13.57 -9.89
N THR A 160 7.06 -13.20 -8.64
CA THR A 160 7.42 -14.16 -7.59
C THR A 160 6.15 -14.81 -7.05
N PRO A 161 6.23 -16.00 -6.44
CA PRO A 161 5.16 -16.50 -5.60
C PRO A 161 4.79 -15.46 -4.52
N PRO A 162 3.51 -15.39 -4.12
CA PRO A 162 3.11 -14.49 -3.05
C PRO A 162 3.86 -14.82 -1.76
N ALA A 163 4.20 -13.79 -0.98
CA ALA A 163 4.76 -14.01 0.35
C ALA A 163 3.82 -14.92 1.18
N PRO A 164 4.36 -15.96 1.84
CA PRO A 164 3.53 -16.90 2.57
C PRO A 164 2.86 -16.25 3.79
N PRO A 165 1.74 -16.83 4.27
CA PRO A 165 1.15 -16.52 5.57
C PRO A 165 2.19 -16.38 6.68
N ALA A 166 1.99 -15.42 7.58
CA ALA A 166 2.89 -15.22 8.72
C ALA A 166 2.80 -16.36 9.76
N HIS A 167 1.70 -17.11 9.76
CA HIS A 167 1.43 -18.22 10.68
C HIS A 167 1.12 -19.51 9.90
N ASN A 168 1.86 -20.58 10.22
CA ASN A 168 1.56 -21.96 9.83
C ASN A 168 1.02 -22.69 11.05
#